data_AF-A0A831M6R6-F1
#
_entry.id   AF-A0A831M6R6-F1
#
_cell.length_a   1.000
_cell.length_b   1.000
_cell.length_c   1.000
_cell.angle_alpha   90.00
_cell.angle_beta   90.00
_cell.angle_gamma   90.00
#
_symmetry.space_group_name_H-M   'P 1'
#
loop_
_entity.id
_entity.type
_entity.pdbx_description
1 polymer ?
#
loop_
_entity_poly.entity_id
_entity_poly.type
_entity_poly.pdbx_seq_one_letter_code
_entity_poly.pdbx_strand_id
1 'polypeptide(L)'
;MQTTDHLSVRGDAPAIDTAAIRRLAVNDSGFVFDPITGRSFTVNATGRRLLALMRDQVDAEGLIAALADEYEVENDDLRRDLHDFVRLLREQLQ
;
A
#
# COMPACT_ATOMS: atom_id res chain seq x y z
N MET A 1 34.36 -15.34 15.60
CA MET A 1 32.95 -15.50 16.02
C MET A 1 32.27 -14.18 15.70
N GLN A 2 31.78 -14.04 14.46
CA GLN A 2 31.10 -12.82 14.03
C GLN A 2 29.70 -12.84 14.63
N THR A 3 29.41 -11.86 15.47
CA THR A 3 28.06 -11.51 15.92
C THR A 3 27.29 -11.05 14.69
N THR A 4 26.51 -11.95 14.09
CA THR A 4 25.47 -11.56 13.15
C THR A 4 24.29 -11.10 13.98
N ASP A 5 24.24 -9.79 14.21
CA ASP A 5 23.08 -9.08 14.73
C ASP A 5 21.99 -9.18 13.66
N HIS A 6 21.14 -10.20 13.76
CA HIS A 6 20.03 -10.41 12.85
C HIS A 6 18.86 -9.50 13.28
N LEU A 7 18.88 -8.30 12.71
CA LEU A 7 17.71 -7.65 12.13
C LEU A 7 16.56 -7.32 13.11
N SER A 8 16.76 -6.29 13.94
CA SER A 8 15.64 -5.46 14.41
C SER A 8 15.31 -4.38 13.36
N VAL A 9 14.66 -4.75 12.25
CA VAL A 9 13.83 -3.76 11.49
C VAL A 9 12.38 -4.00 11.84
N ARG A 10 12.03 -3.71 13.08
CA ARG A 10 10.67 -3.24 13.38
C ARG A 10 10.72 -1.73 13.23
N GLY A 11 10.05 -1.18 12.21
CA GLY A 11 9.44 0.14 12.45
C GLY A 11 9.49 1.19 11.35
N ASP A 12 9.30 0.86 10.07
CA ASP A 12 8.80 1.89 9.15
C ASP A 12 7.89 1.31 8.05
N ALA A 13 6.92 0.49 8.47
CA ALA A 13 5.85 0.09 7.57
C ALA A 13 4.80 1.23 7.56
N PRO A 14 4.35 1.70 6.38
CA PRO A 14 3.43 2.82 6.32
C PRO A 14 2.11 2.47 7.00
N ALA A 15 1.58 3.41 7.79
CA ALA A 15 0.29 3.22 8.44
C ALA A 15 -0.83 3.23 7.37
N ILE A 16 -1.48 2.10 7.15
CA ILE A 16 -2.56 1.95 6.17
C ILE A 16 -3.89 2.29 6.87
N ASP A 17 -4.62 3.29 6.36
CA ASP A 17 -5.99 3.56 6.82
C ASP A 17 -6.98 2.68 6.05
N THR A 18 -7.17 1.46 6.53
CA THR A 18 -8.06 0.47 5.90
C THR A 18 -9.52 0.96 5.83
N ALA A 19 -9.97 1.80 6.76
CA ALA A 19 -11.33 2.33 6.75
C ALA A 19 -11.53 3.31 5.58
N ALA A 20 -10.57 4.21 5.39
CA ALA A 20 -10.56 5.13 4.25
C ALA A 20 -10.46 4.37 2.91
N ILE A 21 -9.69 3.29 2.84
CA ILE A 21 -9.54 2.52 1.60
C ILE A 21 -10.81 1.70 1.30
N ARG A 22 -11.46 1.10 2.30
CA ARG A 22 -12.66 0.28 2.11
C ARG A 22 -13.87 1.05 1.58
N ARG A 23 -13.95 2.35 1.84
CA ARG A 23 -15.03 3.21 1.31
C ARG A 23 -14.79 3.67 -0.12
N LEU A 24 -13.57 3.51 -0.66
CA LEU A 24 -13.27 3.94 -2.02
C LEU A 24 -14.00 3.04 -3.02
N ALA A 25 -14.72 3.68 -3.94
CA ALA A 25 -15.27 3.01 -5.11
C ALA A 25 -14.20 2.97 -6.20
N VAL A 26 -13.74 1.77 -6.56
CA VAL A 26 -12.72 1.55 -7.59
C VAL A 26 -13.33 0.73 -8.72
N ASN A 27 -13.15 1.16 -9.97
CA ASN A 27 -13.57 0.39 -11.15
C ASN A 27 -12.39 -0.31 -11.85
N ASP A 28 -12.71 -1.18 -12.82
CA ASP A 28 -11.71 -1.96 -13.55
C ASP A 28 -10.75 -1.10 -14.38
N SER A 29 -11.17 0.11 -14.78
CA SER A 29 -10.32 1.07 -15.49
C SER A 29 -9.34 1.80 -14.56
N GLY A 30 -9.49 1.71 -13.24
CA GLY A 30 -8.65 2.41 -12.26
C GLY A 30 -9.15 3.78 -11.86
N PHE A 31 -10.40 4.11 -12.14
CA PHE A 31 -11.05 5.28 -11.56
C PHE A 31 -11.40 4.99 -10.10
N VAL A 32 -10.98 5.88 -9.22
CA VAL A 32 -11.23 5.83 -7.78
C VAL A 32 -12.08 7.03 -7.39
N PHE A 33 -13.17 6.77 -6.69
CA PHE A 33 -14.06 7.79 -6.14
C PHE A 33 -14.16 7.64 -4.63
N ASP A 34 -13.94 8.74 -3.91
CA ASP A 34 -14.18 8.83 -2.48
C ASP A 34 -15.56 9.48 -2.21
N PRO A 35 -16.55 8.71 -1.73
CA PRO A 35 -17.90 9.23 -1.50
C PRO A 35 -17.99 10.23 -0.34
N ILE A 36 -16.97 10.31 0.53
CA ILE A 36 -16.98 11.23 1.68
C ILE A 36 -16.50 12.62 1.30
N THR A 37 -15.45 12.71 0.49
CA THR A 37 -14.88 13.99 0.04
C THR A 37 -15.43 14.43 -1.32
N GLY A 38 -16.06 13.52 -2.07
CA GLY A 38 -16.52 13.76 -3.44
C GLY A 38 -15.39 13.79 -4.48
N ARG A 39 -14.15 13.47 -4.08
CA ARG A 39 -12.99 13.51 -4.96
C ARG A 39 -12.87 12.24 -5.80
N SER A 40 -12.29 12.44 -6.99
CA SER A 40 -12.00 11.36 -7.91
C SER A 40 -10.57 11.46 -8.42
N PHE A 41 -9.90 10.33 -8.56
CA PHE A 41 -8.57 10.22 -9.14
C PHE A 41 -8.43 8.91 -9.90
N THR A 42 -7.34 8.77 -10.64
CA THR A 42 -7.02 7.55 -11.37
C THR A 42 -5.79 6.87 -10.78
N VAL A 43 -5.79 5.55 -10.83
CA VAL A 43 -4.65 4.71 -10.47
C VAL A 43 -4.34 3.78 -11.64
N ASN A 44 -3.07 3.43 -11.78
CA ASN A 44 -2.63 2.42 -12.74
C ASN A 44 -2.98 1.00 -12.26
N ALA A 45 -2.62 -0.01 -13.06
CA ALA A 45 -2.90 -1.41 -12.72
C ALA A 45 -2.27 -1.84 -11.39
N THR A 46 -1.02 -1.44 -11.13
CA THR A 46 -0.31 -1.72 -9.89
C THR A 46 -1.00 -1.05 -8.69
N GLY A 47 -1.40 0.22 -8.82
CA GLY A 47 -2.13 0.96 -7.79
C GLY A 47 -3.49 0.34 -7.49
N ARG A 48 -4.22 -0.17 -8.50
CA ARG A 48 -5.43 -0.96 -8.27
C ARG A 48 -5.14 -2.22 -7.47
N ARG A 49 -4.08 -2.94 -7.82
CA ARG A 49 -3.67 -4.17 -7.12
C ARG A 49 -3.32 -3.88 -5.65
N LEU A 50 -2.56 -2.81 -5.42
CA LEU A 50 -2.25 -2.31 -4.07
C LEU A 50 -3.52 -1.98 -3.29
N LEU A 51 -4.43 -1.20 -3.86
CA LEU A 51 -5.70 -0.85 -3.20
C LEU A 51 -6.54 -2.09 -2.87
N ALA A 52 -6.57 -3.09 -3.75
CA ALA A 52 -7.26 -4.34 -3.48
C ALA A 52 -6.61 -5.10 -2.30
N LEU A 53 -5.29 -5.26 -2.32
CA LEU A 53 -4.56 -5.92 -1.25
C LEU A 53 -4.70 -5.18 0.09
N MET A 54 -4.68 -3.85 0.10
CA MET A 54 -4.87 -3.03 1.30
C MET A 54 -6.28 -3.12 1.89
N ARG A 55 -7.29 -3.51 1.11
CA ARG A 55 -8.66 -3.73 1.62
C ARG A 55 -8.76 -5.03 2.42
N ASP A 56 -7.99 -6.02 1.98
CA ASP A 56 -8.01 -7.39 2.48
C ASP A 56 -6.98 -7.63 3.59
N GLN A 57 -5.84 -6.95 3.53
CA GLN A 57 -4.74 -7.06 4.49
C GLN A 57 -4.74 -5.90 5.49
N VAL A 58 -4.56 -6.23 6.77
CA VAL A 58 -4.46 -5.26 7.87
C VAL A 58 -2.99 -4.89 8.15
N ASP A 59 -2.06 -5.74 7.73
CA ASP A 59 -0.63 -5.57 8.01
C ASP A 59 0.14 -5.20 6.74
N ALA A 60 0.95 -4.15 6.85
CA ALA A 60 1.80 -3.66 5.78
C ALA A 60 2.96 -4.62 5.47
N GLU A 61 3.48 -5.35 6.47
CA GLU A 61 4.53 -6.35 6.24
C GLU A 61 4.00 -7.53 5.42
N GLY A 62 2.79 -8.01 5.73
CA GLY A 62 2.12 -9.06 4.94
C GLY A 62 1.84 -8.64 3.51
N LEU A 63 1.49 -7.36 3.30
CA LEU A 63 1.29 -6.79 1.97
C LEU A 63 2.61 -6.71 1.18
N ILE A 64 3.70 -6.27 1.80
CA ILE A 64 5.04 -6.22 1.19
C ILE A 64 5.48 -7.62 0.79
N ALA A 65 5.36 -8.61 1.68
CA ALA A 65 5.75 -9.99 1.39
C ALA A 65 4.95 -10.60 0.21
N ALA A 66 3.63 -10.35 0.15
CA ALA A 66 2.80 -10.81 -0.96
C ALA A 66 3.18 -10.17 -2.31
N LEU A 67 3.54 -8.87 -2.29
CA LEU A 67 3.97 -8.17 -3.49
C LEU A 67 5.38 -8.54 -3.93
N ALA A 68 6.29 -8.78 -2.98
CA ALA A 68 7.65 -9.22 -3.27
C ALA A 68 7.64 -10.58 -3.98
N ASP A 69 6.75 -11.49 -3.55
CA ASP A 69 6.53 -12.79 -4.18
C ASP A 69 5.84 -12.66 -5.55
N GLU A 70 4.83 -11.80 -5.69
CA GLU A 70 4.07 -11.60 -6.95
C GLU A 70 4.89 -10.91 -8.06
N TYR A 71 5.76 -9.96 -7.69
CA TYR A 71 6.50 -9.12 -8.64
C TYR A 71 8.00 -9.43 -8.71
N GLU A 72 8.50 -10.41 -7.93
CA GLU A 72 9.92 -10.78 -7.83
C GLU A 72 10.85 -9.57 -7.54
N VAL A 73 10.47 -8.75 -6.56
CA VAL A 73 11.18 -7.50 -6.20
C VAL A 73 11.68 -7.54 -4.76
N GLU A 74 12.77 -6.84 -4.48
CA GLU A 74 13.33 -6.69 -3.14
C GLU A 74 12.38 -5.93 -2.20
N ASN A 75 12.30 -6.40 -0.95
CA ASN A 75 11.39 -5.86 0.07
C ASN A 75 11.66 -4.38 0.41
N ASP A 76 12.92 -3.95 0.35
CA ASP A 76 13.31 -2.58 0.71
C ASP A 76 12.82 -1.55 -0.31
N ASP A 77 12.89 -1.88 -1.61
CA ASP A 77 12.35 -1.02 -2.67
C ASP A 77 10.82 -0.96 -2.58
N LEU A 78 10.17 -2.11 -2.39
CA LEU A 78 8.73 -2.20 -2.19
C LEU A 78 8.24 -1.40 -0.98
N ARG A 79 8.97 -1.43 0.13
CA ARG A 79 8.62 -0.66 1.34
C ARG A 79 8.62 0.84 1.06
N ARG A 80 9.65 1.34 0.37
CA ARG A 80 9.77 2.76 0.00
C ARG A 80 8.64 3.15 -0.95
N ASP A 81 8.40 2.36 -1.99
CA ASP A 81 7.37 2.64 -2.98
C ASP A 81 5.97 2.59 -2.37
N LEU A 82 5.71 1.64 -1.46
CA LEU A 82 4.47 1.54 -0.70
C LEU A 82 4.27 2.76 0.21
N HIS A 83 5.33 3.20 0.88
CA HIS A 83 5.30 4.37 1.73
C HIS A 83 4.93 5.62 0.93
N ASP A 84 5.57 5.84 -0.22
CA ASP A 84 5.25 6.95 -1.11
C ASP A 84 3.82 6.87 -1.66
N PHE A 85 3.36 5.68 -2.02
CA PHE A 85 2.00 5.48 -2.50
C PHE A 85 0.95 5.81 -1.43
N VAL A 86 1.14 5.33 -0.19
CA VAL A 86 0.23 5.63 0.92
C VAL A 86 0.22 7.12 1.25
N ARG A 87 1.39 7.79 1.17
CA ARG A 87 1.48 9.24 1.33
C ARG A 87 0.66 9.98 0.27
N LEU A 88 0.87 9.67 -1.01
CA LEU A 88 0.13 10.28 -2.11
C LEU A 88 -1.38 10.02 -2.00
N LEU A 89 -1.77 8.79 -1.64
CA LEU A 89 -3.17 8.44 -1.45
C LEU A 89 -3.80 9.30 -0.36
N ARG A 90 -3.13 9.50 0.77
CA ARG A 90 -3.63 10.37 1.85
C ARG A 90 -3.83 11.81 1.39
N GLU A 91 -2.90 12.36 0.62
CA GLU A 91 -3.03 13.72 0.06
C GLU A 91 -4.29 13.85 -0.82
N GLN A 92 -4.67 12.80 -1.55
CA GLN A 92 -5.91 12.81 -2.34
C GLN A 92 -7.18 12.73 -1.47
N LEU A 93 -7.12 12.07 -0.31
CA LEU A 93 -8.27 11.82 0.58
C LEU A 93 -8.52 12.91 1.63
N GLN A 94 -7.67 13.93 1.71
CA GLN A 94 -7.75 15.05 2.67
C GLN A 94 -8.76 16.14 2.28
#